data_AF-A0A7X3ZMX7-F1
#
_entry.id   AF-A0A7X3ZMX7-F1
#
_cell.length_a   1.000
_cell.length_b   1.000
_cell.length_c   1.000
_cell.angle_alpha   90.00
_cell.angle_beta   90.00
_cell.angle_gamma   90.00
#
_symmetry.space_group_name_H-M   'P 1'
#
loop_
_entity.id
_entity.type
_entity.pdbx_description
1 polymer ?
#
loop_
_entity_poly.entity_id
_entity_poly.type
_entity_poly.pdbx_seq_one_letter_code
_entity_poly.pdbx_strand_id
1 'polypeptide(L)'
;MSSQSEFRDYGVHSTVSGLNENLRAYVEAQYHIRDEGLIRERRRLLEEPGTVAQLPYVESTPVYQLGNPYADLNVPAPVKQTLSALVELDVGIYRRPYVHQAKALEDFFTNGRDLIIATGTGSGKTESFLMPIIGKLAIESASCPASAELTGCRALLLYPMNALVNDQLSRVRKLFGSPQSSTLISQGRSRPVNFGSYTGRTPYPGPRTSSRDTQRIEPLFENHYLIFCDDDEKLGELQRIGQWPCKDLKTFYGKEFEEVRQTSNGQLRVYRNWKERLKTQPNDRELMTRHEMQEHCPDLLITNYSMLEYMLMRPIERSIFTSTRNWLNADEDNEFILVLDEAHMYRGAGGAEVALLIRRLAQRLEIPRERMRCILTSASLGEEKDVDESVLRFARDLTGLTETSTRQFTLIKGELEPRTGQRAASTSETAALAAFDLANFQNVSFDETGARTSVASLAEALDWKPLNNTEDLAGFLFDRLSGFGPLESLIKQVSGSAMALHDLENSIFPEKDDRKKAMAALLALTTFAKRNSDKRVLLPTRLHLLFRGLPGLFACCNPNCCKRRGGDTDAASLLGRLYTQASYTCDCPERARIYELLTHRGTCKIPRPSRFLPDRRL
;
A
#
# COMPACT_ATOMS: atom_id res chain seq x y z
N MET A 1 22.67 -42.96 -2.25
CA MET A 1 21.54 -43.49 -1.47
C MET A 1 20.44 -42.45 -1.47
N SER A 2 19.38 -42.73 -2.24
CA SER A 2 18.00 -42.20 -2.10
C SER A 2 17.83 -40.79 -1.54
N SER A 3 17.88 -39.76 -2.40
CA SER A 3 17.27 -38.46 -2.13
C SER A 3 15.75 -38.58 -2.30
N GLN A 4 15.07 -39.14 -1.30
CA GLN A 4 13.64 -38.87 -1.13
C GLN A 4 13.54 -37.43 -0.63
N SER A 5 13.06 -36.54 -1.50
CA SER A 5 12.56 -35.24 -1.07
C SER A 5 11.34 -35.50 -0.18
N GLU A 6 11.52 -35.51 1.15
CA GLU A 6 10.39 -35.40 2.07
C GLU A 6 9.66 -34.10 1.72
N PHE A 7 8.52 -34.24 1.04
CA PHE A 7 7.62 -33.15 0.73
C PHE A 7 7.11 -32.57 2.05
N ARG A 8 7.74 -31.48 2.50
CA ARG A 8 7.28 -30.75 3.68
C ARG A 8 5.93 -30.13 3.36
N ASP A 9 4.96 -30.33 4.25
CA ASP A 9 3.69 -29.61 4.25
C ASP A 9 3.98 -28.11 4.42
N TYR A 10 3.78 -27.30 3.38
CA TYR A 10 3.95 -25.84 3.40
C TYR A 10 2.61 -25.13 3.68
N GLY A 11 1.76 -25.70 4.55
CA GLY A 11 0.57 -25.03 5.04
C GLY A 11 0.82 -23.73 5.83
N VAL A 12 -0.25 -22.99 6.10
CA VAL A 12 -0.21 -21.76 6.88
C VAL A 12 0.39 -22.01 8.28
N HIS A 13 0.01 -23.12 8.93
CA HIS A 13 0.51 -23.47 10.27
C HIS A 13 2.00 -23.81 10.29
N SER A 14 2.50 -24.58 9.31
CA SER A 14 3.92 -24.95 9.27
C SER A 14 4.79 -23.74 8.97
N THR A 15 4.33 -22.82 8.11
CA THR A 15 5.01 -21.56 7.83
C THR A 15 5.13 -20.70 9.09
N VAL A 16 4.03 -20.53 9.83
CA VAL A 16 4.02 -19.78 11.11
C VAL A 16 4.95 -20.42 12.14
N SER A 17 4.86 -21.75 12.33
CA SER A 17 5.71 -22.46 13.29
C SER A 17 7.18 -22.34 12.93
N GLY A 18 7.54 -22.55 11.65
CA GLY A 18 8.92 -22.47 11.18
C GLY A 18 9.54 -21.08 11.37
N LEU A 19 8.79 -20.00 11.09
CA LEU A 19 9.27 -18.64 11.33
C LEU A 19 9.44 -18.32 12.82
N ASN A 20 8.46 -18.73 13.66
CA ASN A 20 8.55 -18.59 15.11
C ASN A 20 9.74 -19.35 15.69
N GLU A 21 9.96 -20.59 15.24
CA GLU A 21 11.09 -21.43 15.65
C GLU A 21 12.43 -20.83 15.25
N ASN A 22 12.55 -20.30 14.03
CA ASN A 22 13.77 -19.65 13.57
C ASN A 22 14.11 -18.40 14.39
N LEU A 23 13.12 -17.54 14.66
CA LEU A 23 13.33 -16.35 15.49
C LEU A 23 13.71 -16.73 16.93
N ARG A 24 13.03 -17.74 17.49
CA ARG A 24 13.36 -18.27 18.82
C ARG A 24 14.77 -18.82 18.86
N ALA A 25 15.17 -19.65 17.90
CA ALA A 25 16.52 -20.20 17.81
C ALA A 25 17.59 -19.09 17.73
N TYR A 26 17.32 -18.03 16.96
CA TYR A 26 18.19 -16.86 16.89
C TYR A 26 18.35 -16.15 18.26
N VAL A 27 17.24 -15.92 18.97
CA VAL A 27 17.26 -15.36 20.33
C VAL A 27 18.01 -16.27 21.30
N GLU A 28 17.71 -17.57 21.29
CA GLU A 28 18.33 -18.54 22.18
C GLU A 28 19.83 -18.66 21.95
N ALA A 29 20.27 -18.48 20.69
CA ALA A 29 21.67 -18.39 20.35
C ALA A 29 22.34 -17.15 20.96
N GLN A 30 21.66 -16.03 21.20
CA GLN A 30 22.31 -14.87 21.84
C GLN A 30 22.57 -15.11 23.34
N TYR A 31 21.68 -15.80 24.05
CA TYR A 31 21.78 -16.04 25.49
C TYR A 31 22.29 -17.44 25.82
N HIS A 32 23.56 -17.57 26.13
CA HIS A 32 24.15 -18.89 26.46
C HIS A 32 23.96 -19.20 27.95
N ILE A 33 23.02 -20.09 28.26
CA ILE A 33 22.69 -20.49 29.62
C ILE A 33 23.09 -21.97 29.79
N ARG A 34 23.70 -22.32 30.94
CA ARG A 34 24.02 -23.72 31.29
C ARG A 34 22.99 -24.35 32.24
N ASP A 35 22.28 -23.52 33.00
CA ASP A 35 21.25 -23.95 33.95
C ASP A 35 20.00 -24.45 33.20
N GLU A 36 19.69 -25.74 33.32
CA GLU A 36 18.55 -26.34 32.61
C GLU A 36 17.20 -25.73 33.01
N GLY A 37 17.06 -25.33 34.28
CA GLY A 37 15.85 -24.70 34.79
C GLY A 37 15.58 -23.36 34.10
N LEU A 38 16.62 -22.54 33.94
CA LEU A 38 16.57 -21.27 33.22
C LEU A 38 16.37 -21.45 31.72
N ILE A 39 16.96 -22.49 31.11
CA ILE A 39 16.72 -22.80 29.69
C ILE A 39 15.24 -23.12 29.47
N ARG A 40 14.65 -23.98 30.32
CA ARG A 40 13.22 -24.33 30.25
C ARG A 40 12.32 -23.12 30.52
N GLU A 41 12.61 -22.34 31.55
CA GLU A 41 11.89 -21.10 31.87
C GLU A 41 11.92 -20.11 30.71
N ARG A 42 13.10 -19.89 30.10
CA ARG A 42 13.26 -19.03 28.93
C ARG A 42 12.45 -19.56 27.77
N ARG A 43 12.55 -20.86 27.45
CA ARG A 43 11.80 -21.46 26.35
C ARG A 43 10.30 -21.19 26.49
N ARG A 44 9.74 -21.44 27.68
CA ARG A 44 8.31 -21.15 27.96
C ARG A 44 7.98 -19.67 27.82
N LEU A 45 8.84 -18.77 28.33
CA LEU A 45 8.66 -17.32 28.15
C LEU A 45 8.60 -16.94 26.67
N LEU A 46 9.50 -17.48 25.84
CA LEU A 46 9.55 -17.19 24.41
C LEU A 46 8.39 -17.81 23.63
N GLU A 47 7.79 -18.88 24.14
CA GLU A 47 6.59 -19.54 23.59
C GLU A 47 5.28 -18.81 23.94
N GLU A 48 5.28 -17.96 24.96
CA GLU A 48 4.10 -17.18 25.35
C GLU A 48 3.66 -16.22 24.22
N PRO A 49 2.38 -16.25 23.81
CA PRO A 49 1.84 -15.31 22.84
C PRO A 49 2.07 -13.86 23.27
N GLY A 50 2.58 -13.06 22.35
CA GLY A 50 2.91 -11.66 22.57
C GLY A 50 4.30 -11.42 23.17
N THR A 51 5.07 -12.45 23.53
CA THR A 51 6.45 -12.27 24.02
C THR A 51 7.42 -11.94 22.91
N VAL A 52 7.52 -12.79 21.88
CA VAL A 52 8.40 -12.58 20.72
C VAL A 52 7.57 -12.54 19.42
N ALA A 53 6.46 -13.28 19.40
CA ALA A 53 5.50 -13.33 18.32
C ALA A 53 4.07 -13.26 18.86
N GLN A 54 3.17 -12.59 18.14
CA GLN A 54 1.73 -12.68 18.38
C GLN A 54 1.13 -13.91 17.68
N LEU A 55 -0.12 -14.25 18.03
CA LEU A 55 -0.90 -15.18 17.21
C LEU A 55 -1.01 -14.64 15.77
N PRO A 56 -0.98 -15.51 14.75
CA PRO A 56 -1.12 -15.07 13.36
C PRO A 56 -2.53 -14.55 13.10
N TYR A 57 -2.65 -13.44 12.38
CA TYR A 57 -3.93 -12.89 11.96
C TYR A 57 -4.14 -13.10 10.45
N VAL A 58 -5.36 -13.43 10.07
CA VAL A 58 -5.80 -13.56 8.69
C VAL A 58 -6.70 -12.40 8.35
N GLU A 59 -6.43 -11.77 7.20
CA GLU A 59 -7.24 -10.71 6.62
C GLU A 59 -7.45 -11.00 5.14
N SER A 60 -8.58 -10.58 4.58
CA SER A 60 -8.75 -10.49 3.14
C SER A 60 -9.26 -9.12 2.71
N THR A 61 -8.92 -8.75 1.47
CA THR A 61 -9.43 -7.51 0.87
C THR A 61 -10.90 -7.70 0.50
N PRO A 62 -11.81 -6.82 0.96
CA PRO A 62 -13.21 -6.92 0.61
C PRO A 62 -13.44 -6.88 -0.90
N VAL A 63 -14.40 -7.67 -1.37
CA VAL A 63 -14.83 -7.66 -2.79
C VAL A 63 -16.00 -6.70 -2.93
N TYR A 64 -15.83 -5.68 -3.75
CA TYR A 64 -16.86 -4.67 -4.02
C TYR A 64 -17.70 -5.04 -5.24
N GLN A 65 -18.97 -4.67 -5.20
CA GLN A 65 -19.93 -4.89 -6.27
C GLN A 65 -19.56 -4.06 -7.51
N LEU A 66 -19.67 -4.68 -8.68
CA LEU A 66 -19.47 -4.01 -9.98
C LEU A 66 -20.75 -3.27 -10.38
N GLY A 67 -20.60 -1.99 -10.74
CA GLY A 67 -21.68 -1.14 -11.25
C GLY A 67 -21.93 -1.32 -12.75
N ASN A 68 -22.61 -0.34 -13.34
CA ASN A 68 -22.86 -0.29 -14.78
C ASN A 68 -21.58 0.13 -15.55
N PRO A 69 -21.43 -0.28 -16.82
CA PRO A 69 -20.36 0.22 -17.68
C PRO A 69 -20.36 1.74 -17.82
N TYR A 70 -19.19 2.36 -18.10
CA TYR A 70 -19.07 3.82 -18.26
C TYR A 70 -20.02 4.43 -19.30
N ALA A 71 -20.31 3.70 -20.38
CA ALA A 71 -21.25 4.14 -21.41
C ALA A 71 -22.68 4.35 -20.89
N ASP A 72 -23.07 3.59 -19.87
CA ASP A 72 -24.43 3.55 -19.34
C ASP A 72 -24.63 4.48 -18.13
N LEU A 73 -23.56 5.05 -17.57
CA LEU A 73 -23.64 5.95 -16.42
C LEU A 73 -24.37 7.25 -16.76
N ASN A 74 -25.00 7.89 -15.79
CA ASN A 74 -25.59 9.22 -15.97
C ASN A 74 -24.53 10.32 -15.84
N VAL A 75 -23.68 10.48 -16.85
CA VAL A 75 -22.62 11.52 -16.94
C VAL A 75 -22.58 12.14 -18.35
N PRO A 76 -21.99 13.33 -18.53
CA PRO A 76 -21.91 14.00 -19.84
C PRO A 76 -21.26 13.14 -20.94
N ALA A 77 -21.70 13.32 -22.18
CA ALA A 77 -21.27 12.50 -23.33
C ALA A 77 -19.74 12.49 -23.56
N PRO A 78 -18.99 13.62 -23.45
CA PRO A 78 -17.54 13.60 -23.56
C PRO A 78 -16.88 12.67 -22.53
N VAL A 79 -17.40 12.65 -21.29
CA VAL A 79 -16.89 11.79 -20.22
C VAL A 79 -17.10 10.32 -20.56
N LYS A 80 -18.32 9.94 -21.00
CA LYS A 80 -18.63 8.56 -21.41
C LYS A 80 -17.72 8.07 -22.52
N GLN A 81 -17.51 8.90 -23.54
CA GLN A 81 -16.72 8.57 -24.73
C GLN A 81 -15.24 8.38 -24.35
N THR A 82 -14.64 9.33 -23.64
CA THR A 82 -13.23 9.24 -23.24
C THR A 82 -12.99 8.06 -22.30
N LEU A 83 -13.82 7.86 -21.27
CA LEU A 83 -13.63 6.75 -20.33
C LEU A 83 -13.85 5.38 -20.99
N SER A 84 -14.83 5.26 -21.88
CA SER A 84 -15.07 4.01 -22.62
C SER A 84 -13.94 3.71 -23.60
N ALA A 85 -13.35 4.73 -24.24
CA ALA A 85 -12.19 4.54 -25.11
C ALA A 85 -10.93 4.12 -24.33
N LEU A 86 -10.73 4.64 -23.11
CA LEU A 86 -9.61 4.26 -22.26
C LEU A 86 -9.68 2.80 -21.76
N VAL A 87 -10.89 2.22 -21.62
CA VAL A 87 -11.07 0.80 -21.26
C VAL A 87 -10.39 -0.12 -22.28
N GLU A 88 -10.42 0.24 -23.56
CA GLU A 88 -9.85 -0.57 -24.65
C GLU A 88 -8.31 -0.54 -24.70
N LEU A 89 -7.66 0.33 -23.93
CA LEU A 89 -6.20 0.51 -23.93
C LEU A 89 -5.45 -0.25 -22.82
N ASP A 90 -6.15 -1.06 -22.02
CA ASP A 90 -5.59 -1.81 -20.87
C ASP A 90 -4.72 -0.96 -19.91
N VAL A 91 -5.07 0.32 -19.74
CA VAL A 91 -4.33 1.25 -18.85
C VAL A 91 -4.73 1.13 -17.38
N GLY A 92 -5.36 0.01 -17.01
CA GLY A 92 -5.86 -0.24 -15.66
C GLY A 92 -7.24 0.36 -15.36
N ILE A 93 -8.01 0.70 -16.39
CA ILE A 93 -9.44 1.06 -16.28
C ILE A 93 -10.26 -0.16 -16.73
N TYR A 94 -11.13 -0.64 -15.86
CA TYR A 94 -12.01 -1.77 -16.16
C TYR A 94 -13.33 -1.30 -16.77
N ARG A 95 -13.87 -2.08 -17.71
CA ARG A 95 -15.15 -1.78 -18.40
C ARG A 95 -16.29 -1.43 -17.44
N ARG A 96 -16.37 -2.14 -16.32
CA ARG A 96 -17.36 -1.92 -15.26
C ARG A 96 -16.63 -1.39 -14.02
N PRO A 97 -16.78 -0.10 -13.66
CA PRO A 97 -16.33 0.40 -12.37
C PRO A 97 -17.07 -0.28 -11.22
N TYR A 98 -16.54 -0.18 -10.01
CA TYR A 98 -17.31 -0.52 -8.81
C TYR A 98 -18.49 0.44 -8.61
N VAL A 99 -19.52 0.01 -7.88
CA VAL A 99 -20.72 0.85 -7.64
C VAL A 99 -20.35 2.20 -7.01
N HIS A 100 -19.44 2.23 -6.04
CA HIS A 100 -18.98 3.49 -5.43
C HIS A 100 -18.23 4.41 -6.40
N GLN A 101 -17.46 3.84 -7.34
CA GLN A 101 -16.78 4.61 -8.39
C GLN A 101 -17.79 5.20 -9.39
N ALA A 102 -18.81 4.42 -9.79
CA ALA A 102 -19.90 4.88 -10.65
C ALA A 102 -20.68 6.01 -9.97
N LYS A 103 -21.08 5.82 -8.72
CA LYS A 103 -21.78 6.85 -7.92
C LYS A 103 -20.94 8.12 -7.75
N ALA A 104 -19.64 7.99 -7.54
CA ALA A 104 -18.71 9.13 -7.48
C ALA A 104 -18.74 9.96 -8.77
N LEU A 105 -18.72 9.30 -9.93
CA LEU A 105 -18.78 9.98 -11.21
C LEU A 105 -20.13 10.68 -11.45
N GLU A 106 -21.24 10.00 -11.16
CA GLU A 106 -22.59 10.56 -11.34
C GLU A 106 -22.84 11.74 -10.40
N ASP A 107 -22.48 11.61 -9.11
CA ASP A 107 -22.63 12.70 -8.15
C ASP A 107 -21.73 13.89 -8.48
N PHE A 108 -20.51 13.64 -9.00
CA PHE A 108 -19.60 14.70 -9.40
C PHE A 108 -20.10 15.46 -10.64
N PHE A 109 -20.49 14.76 -11.70
CA PHE A 109 -20.82 15.43 -12.96
C PHE A 109 -22.27 15.89 -13.06
N THR A 110 -23.22 15.11 -12.55
CA THR A 110 -24.65 15.37 -12.73
C THR A 110 -25.23 16.16 -11.57
N ASN A 111 -24.81 15.84 -10.34
CA ASN A 111 -25.31 16.52 -9.14
C ASN A 111 -24.41 17.67 -8.66
N GLY A 112 -23.24 17.87 -9.30
CA GLY A 112 -22.32 18.96 -8.96
C GLY A 112 -21.74 18.88 -7.54
N ARG A 113 -21.74 17.70 -6.91
CA ARG A 113 -21.35 17.51 -5.51
C ARG A 113 -19.82 17.49 -5.35
N ASP A 114 -19.38 17.90 -4.17
CA ASP A 114 -18.06 17.53 -3.67
C ASP A 114 -18.15 16.12 -3.05
N LEU A 115 -17.06 15.36 -3.05
CA LEU A 115 -17.09 13.94 -2.73
C LEU A 115 -16.30 13.64 -1.45
N ILE A 116 -16.82 12.74 -0.63
CA ILE A 116 -16.05 12.02 0.37
C ILE A 116 -16.25 10.51 0.20
N ILE A 117 -15.17 9.82 -0.17
CA ILE A 117 -15.15 8.40 -0.51
C ILE A 117 -14.60 7.62 0.70
N ALA A 118 -15.49 6.94 1.38
CA ALA A 118 -15.26 6.16 2.59
C ALA A 118 -15.28 4.67 2.27
N THR A 119 -14.17 4.15 1.74
CA THR A 119 -14.04 2.76 1.30
C THR A 119 -12.71 2.17 1.76
N GLY A 120 -12.67 0.86 2.03
CA GLY A 120 -11.48 0.18 2.56
C GLY A 120 -10.23 0.29 1.66
N THR A 121 -9.07 -0.15 2.16
CA THR A 121 -7.84 -0.22 1.35
C THR A 121 -8.04 -1.17 0.16
N GLY A 122 -7.40 -0.88 -0.98
CA GLY A 122 -7.52 -1.71 -2.20
C GLY A 122 -8.88 -1.65 -2.93
N SER A 123 -9.81 -0.79 -2.50
CA SER A 123 -11.16 -0.67 -3.10
C SER A 123 -11.24 0.15 -4.40
N GLY A 124 -10.10 0.58 -4.95
CA GLY A 124 -10.08 1.45 -6.14
C GLY A 124 -10.52 2.89 -5.84
N LYS A 125 -10.08 3.46 -4.70
CA LYS A 125 -10.28 4.87 -4.34
C LYS A 125 -9.66 5.82 -5.37
N THR A 126 -8.51 5.43 -5.93
CA THR A 126 -7.76 6.21 -6.91
C THR A 126 -8.61 6.55 -8.14
N GLU A 127 -9.34 5.59 -8.67
CA GLU A 127 -10.20 5.79 -9.83
C GLU A 127 -11.37 6.74 -9.52
N SER A 128 -11.83 6.78 -8.27
CA SER A 128 -12.93 7.66 -7.84
C SER A 128 -12.57 9.15 -7.88
N PHE A 129 -11.28 9.51 -7.96
CA PHE A 129 -10.84 10.90 -8.20
C PHE A 129 -10.12 11.11 -9.53
N LEU A 130 -9.43 10.11 -10.09
CA LEU A 130 -8.80 10.24 -11.40
C LEU A 130 -9.81 10.28 -12.55
N MET A 131 -10.91 9.51 -12.47
CA MET A 131 -11.92 9.51 -13.54
C MET A 131 -12.66 10.86 -13.62
N PRO A 132 -13.06 11.51 -12.50
CA PRO A 132 -13.53 12.90 -12.53
C PRO A 132 -12.54 13.90 -13.15
N ILE A 133 -11.23 13.78 -12.87
CA ILE A 133 -10.21 14.66 -13.47
C ILE A 133 -10.17 14.48 -14.98
N ILE A 134 -10.11 13.24 -15.47
CA ILE A 134 -10.13 12.93 -16.91
C ILE A 134 -11.41 13.45 -17.57
N GLY A 135 -12.57 13.24 -16.91
CA GLY A 135 -13.84 13.73 -17.44
C GLY A 135 -13.92 15.24 -17.54
N LYS A 136 -13.36 15.99 -16.57
CA LYS A 136 -13.27 17.46 -16.65
C LYS A 136 -12.36 17.92 -17.79
N LEU A 137 -11.22 17.25 -18.00
CA LEU A 137 -10.34 17.54 -19.14
C LEU A 137 -11.05 17.31 -20.49
N ALA A 138 -11.83 16.23 -20.60
CA ALA A 138 -12.60 15.90 -21.80
C ALA A 138 -13.74 16.92 -22.05
N ILE A 139 -14.45 17.33 -20.99
CA ILE A 139 -15.46 18.38 -21.10
C ILE A 139 -14.83 19.70 -21.52
N GLU A 140 -13.72 20.11 -20.91
CA GLU A 140 -13.00 21.33 -21.25
C GLU A 140 -12.61 21.34 -22.74
N SER A 141 -11.97 20.26 -23.22
CA SER A 141 -11.59 20.13 -24.63
C SER A 141 -12.77 20.21 -25.60
N ALA A 142 -13.95 19.70 -25.21
CA ALA A 142 -15.13 19.70 -26.07
C ALA A 142 -15.91 21.01 -26.05
N SER A 143 -15.96 21.69 -24.89
CA SER A 143 -16.80 22.89 -24.67
C SER A 143 -16.05 24.20 -24.87
N CYS A 144 -14.79 24.28 -24.47
CA CYS A 144 -13.98 25.49 -24.55
C CYS A 144 -12.52 25.17 -24.96
N PRO A 145 -12.27 24.88 -26.26
CA PRO A 145 -10.93 24.55 -26.76
C PRO A 145 -9.89 25.63 -26.46
N ALA A 146 -10.28 26.91 -26.50
CA ALA A 146 -9.38 28.02 -26.17
C ALA A 146 -8.88 27.97 -24.72
N SER A 147 -9.74 27.61 -23.76
CA SER A 147 -9.34 27.38 -22.37
C SER A 147 -8.44 26.15 -22.24
N ALA A 148 -8.74 25.07 -22.98
CA ALA A 148 -8.01 23.82 -22.95
C ALA A 148 -6.52 23.98 -23.36
N GLU A 149 -6.21 24.94 -24.23
CA GLU A 149 -4.83 25.25 -24.64
C GLU A 149 -4.01 25.94 -23.54
N LEU A 150 -4.65 26.72 -22.66
CA LEU A 150 -3.95 27.47 -21.62
C LEU A 150 -3.22 26.53 -20.66
N THR A 151 -2.06 26.96 -20.15
CA THR A 151 -1.35 26.25 -19.08
C THR A 151 -1.91 26.65 -17.72
N GLY A 152 -1.94 25.71 -16.78
CA GLY A 152 -2.57 25.90 -15.47
C GLY A 152 -2.89 24.58 -14.80
N CYS A 153 -2.81 24.54 -13.47
CA CYS A 153 -3.11 23.35 -12.70
C CYS A 153 -4.62 23.14 -12.62
N ARG A 154 -5.13 22.14 -13.34
CA ARG A 154 -6.54 21.72 -13.29
C ARG A 154 -6.85 20.96 -12.01
N ALA A 155 -5.91 20.13 -11.57
CA ALA A 155 -6.09 19.27 -10.41
C ALA A 155 -4.84 19.18 -9.54
N LEU A 156 -5.03 19.35 -8.23
CA LEU A 156 -3.99 19.18 -7.21
C LEU A 156 -4.31 17.98 -6.31
N LEU A 157 -3.41 17.01 -6.27
CA LEU A 157 -3.50 15.83 -5.41
C LEU A 157 -2.61 16.05 -4.19
N LEU A 158 -3.24 16.16 -3.03
CA LEU A 158 -2.57 16.37 -1.75
C LEU A 158 -2.52 15.08 -0.95
N TYR A 159 -1.29 14.66 -0.62
CA TYR A 159 -1.03 13.47 0.18
C TYR A 159 -0.49 13.83 1.57
N PRO A 160 -0.73 13.01 2.61
CA PRO A 160 -0.14 13.23 3.93
C PRO A 160 1.33 12.82 3.99
N MET A 161 1.78 11.88 3.14
CA MET A 161 3.13 11.32 3.18
C MET A 161 3.72 11.09 1.78
N ASN A 162 5.05 11.24 1.64
CA ASN A 162 5.77 11.04 0.38
C ASN A 162 5.76 9.59 -0.14
N ALA A 163 5.56 8.61 0.74
CA ALA A 163 5.49 7.20 0.33
C ALA A 163 4.29 6.97 -0.60
N LEU A 164 3.12 7.44 -0.17
CA LEU A 164 1.86 7.36 -0.93
C LEU A 164 1.94 8.07 -2.28
N VAL A 165 2.69 9.17 -2.37
CA VAL A 165 2.90 9.89 -3.63
C VAL A 165 3.51 8.98 -4.71
N ASN A 166 4.50 8.15 -4.36
CA ASN A 166 5.17 7.32 -5.37
C ASN A 166 4.26 6.19 -5.87
N ASP A 167 3.48 5.60 -4.96
CA ASP A 167 2.53 4.54 -5.33
C ASP A 167 1.48 5.07 -6.31
N GLN A 168 1.00 6.30 -6.10
CA GLN A 168 -0.01 6.92 -6.96
C GLN A 168 0.57 7.48 -8.26
N LEU A 169 1.83 7.93 -8.26
CA LEU A 169 2.51 8.34 -9.49
C LEU A 169 2.58 7.18 -10.51
N SER A 170 2.74 5.94 -10.04
CA SER A 170 2.72 4.78 -10.93
C SER A 170 1.39 4.64 -11.68
N ARG A 171 0.26 4.90 -11.01
CA ARG A 171 -1.07 4.87 -11.63
C ARG A 171 -1.28 6.03 -12.59
N VAL A 172 -0.84 7.24 -12.20
CA VAL A 172 -0.92 8.43 -13.07
C VAL A 172 -0.07 8.24 -14.33
N ARG A 173 1.13 7.66 -14.24
CA ARG A 173 1.97 7.34 -15.39
C ARG A 173 1.31 6.38 -16.37
N LYS A 174 0.60 5.35 -15.88
CA LYS A 174 -0.14 4.43 -16.76
C LYS A 174 -1.29 5.14 -17.50
N LEU A 175 -2.00 6.02 -16.80
CA LEU A 175 -3.22 6.66 -17.32
C LEU A 175 -2.97 7.90 -18.18
N PHE A 176 -2.06 8.77 -17.76
CA PHE A 176 -1.74 10.02 -18.46
C PHE A 176 -0.46 9.91 -19.29
N GLY A 177 0.38 8.93 -18.97
CA GLY A 177 1.73 8.82 -19.53
C GLY A 177 1.90 7.78 -20.61
N SER A 178 0.96 6.85 -20.85
CA SER A 178 1.03 5.96 -22.02
C SER A 178 0.73 6.75 -23.31
N PRO A 179 1.46 6.55 -24.44
CA PRO A 179 1.26 7.33 -25.67
C PRO A 179 -0.18 7.33 -26.17
N GLN A 180 -0.82 6.15 -26.17
CA GLN A 180 -2.19 5.97 -26.62
C GLN A 180 -3.18 6.69 -25.69
N SER A 181 -3.02 6.52 -24.37
CA SER A 181 -3.88 7.16 -23.38
C SER A 181 -3.74 8.69 -23.37
N SER A 182 -2.51 9.19 -23.48
CA SER A 182 -2.21 10.63 -23.53
C SER A 182 -2.84 11.26 -24.76
N THR A 183 -2.83 10.58 -25.91
CA THR A 183 -3.45 11.07 -27.14
C THR A 183 -4.97 11.21 -26.97
N LEU A 184 -5.63 10.24 -26.34
CA LEU A 184 -7.06 10.32 -26.04
C LEU A 184 -7.40 11.42 -25.04
N ILE A 185 -6.65 11.51 -23.93
CA ILE A 185 -6.91 12.51 -22.87
C ILE A 185 -6.62 13.94 -23.36
N SER A 186 -5.64 14.09 -24.26
CA SER A 186 -5.26 15.38 -24.82
C SER A 186 -6.01 15.71 -26.11
N GLN A 187 -7.04 14.94 -26.47
CA GLN A 187 -7.83 15.20 -27.66
C GLN A 187 -8.42 16.62 -27.58
N GLY A 188 -8.30 17.37 -28.68
CA GLY A 188 -8.70 18.78 -28.74
C GLY A 188 -7.66 19.76 -28.22
N ARG A 189 -6.45 19.31 -27.87
CA ARG A 189 -5.32 20.15 -27.45
C ARG A 189 -4.15 20.03 -28.41
N SER A 190 -3.38 21.11 -28.56
CA SER A 190 -2.12 21.14 -29.33
C SER A 190 -0.91 20.59 -28.55
N ARG A 191 -1.10 20.38 -27.24
CA ARG A 191 -0.09 19.90 -26.29
C ARG A 191 -0.63 18.72 -25.47
N PRO A 192 0.23 17.83 -24.95
CA PRO A 192 -0.19 16.81 -24.01
C PRO A 192 -0.67 17.42 -22.69
N VAL A 193 -1.56 16.70 -22.01
CA VAL A 193 -1.88 16.97 -20.60
C VAL A 193 -0.67 16.59 -19.75
N ASN A 194 -0.07 17.57 -19.09
CA ASN A 194 1.14 17.40 -18.32
C ASN A 194 0.83 17.08 -16.85
N PHE A 195 1.60 16.17 -16.26
CA PHE A 195 1.57 15.90 -14.82
C PHE A 195 2.96 15.98 -14.20
N GLY A 196 3.02 16.26 -12.91
CA GLY A 196 4.29 16.32 -12.19
C GLY A 196 4.14 16.07 -10.69
N SER A 197 5.17 15.50 -10.08
CA SER A 197 5.26 15.32 -8.63
C SER A 197 6.20 16.36 -8.04
N TYR A 198 5.66 17.27 -7.23
CA TYR A 198 6.39 18.33 -6.56
C TYR A 198 6.45 18.02 -5.07
N THR A 199 7.50 17.31 -4.63
CA THR A 199 7.72 16.89 -3.25
C THR A 199 9.15 17.21 -2.80
N GLY A 200 9.47 16.83 -1.55
CA GLY A 200 10.85 16.88 -1.05
C GLY A 200 11.86 16.05 -1.85
N ARG A 201 11.39 15.03 -2.60
CA ARG A 201 12.23 14.15 -3.43
C ARG A 201 12.47 14.70 -4.84
N THR A 202 11.62 15.62 -5.32
CA THR A 202 11.79 16.24 -6.64
C THR A 202 13.09 17.05 -6.67
N PRO A 203 13.99 16.83 -7.65
CA PRO A 203 15.32 17.43 -7.68
C PRO A 203 15.36 18.96 -7.44
N TYR A 204 16.32 19.33 -6.59
CA TYR A 204 16.77 20.64 -6.05
C TYR A 204 15.75 21.59 -5.38
N PRO A 205 15.96 22.01 -4.12
CA PRO A 205 15.31 23.19 -3.56
C PRO A 205 15.97 24.51 -4.01
N GLY A 206 15.22 25.49 -4.52
CA GLY A 206 15.77 26.79 -4.93
C GLY A 206 16.34 26.81 -6.36
N PRO A 207 17.11 27.85 -6.74
CA PRO A 207 17.48 28.10 -8.13
C PRO A 207 18.42 27.03 -8.71
N ARG A 208 18.27 26.79 -10.01
CA ARG A 208 19.10 25.85 -10.78
C ARG A 208 20.51 26.43 -10.98
N THR A 209 21.54 25.61 -10.78
CA THR A 209 22.93 25.96 -11.07
C THR A 209 23.69 24.73 -11.57
N SER A 210 24.70 24.93 -12.42
CA SER A 210 25.49 23.84 -13.02
C SER A 210 26.16 22.93 -11.96
N SER A 211 26.62 23.50 -10.85
CA SER A 211 27.21 22.72 -9.74
C SER A 211 26.20 21.76 -9.12
N ARG A 212 24.95 22.22 -8.94
CA ARG A 212 23.89 21.40 -8.36
C ARG A 212 23.45 20.32 -9.34
N ASP A 213 23.37 20.65 -10.62
CA ASP A 213 23.03 19.69 -11.69
C ASP A 213 24.03 18.51 -11.71
N THR A 214 25.33 18.78 -11.65
CA THR A 214 26.37 17.76 -11.49
C THR A 214 26.24 16.95 -10.20
N GLN A 215 25.86 17.57 -9.07
CA GLN A 215 25.77 16.83 -7.81
C GLN A 215 24.50 15.97 -7.70
N ARG A 216 23.38 16.39 -8.28
CA ARG A 216 22.06 15.81 -7.99
C ARG A 216 21.33 15.19 -9.18
N ILE A 217 21.55 15.68 -10.41
CA ILE A 217 20.89 15.13 -11.61
C ILE A 217 21.79 14.17 -12.37
N GLU A 218 23.08 14.48 -12.51
CA GLU A 218 24.02 13.57 -13.19
C GLU A 218 24.00 12.15 -12.60
N PRO A 219 24.11 11.92 -11.26
CA PRO A 219 24.05 10.56 -10.72
C PRO A 219 22.69 9.87 -10.92
N LEU A 220 21.61 10.66 -10.98
CA LEU A 220 20.27 10.12 -11.22
C LEU A 220 20.15 9.60 -12.65
N PHE A 221 20.69 10.32 -13.64
CA PHE A 221 20.64 9.90 -15.03
C PHE A 221 21.70 8.84 -15.37
N GLU A 222 22.98 9.10 -15.10
CA GLU A 222 24.07 8.20 -15.50
C GLU A 222 24.02 6.86 -14.76
N ASN A 223 23.63 6.86 -13.47
CA ASN A 223 23.69 5.64 -12.66
C ASN A 223 22.35 4.89 -12.53
N HIS A 224 21.22 5.52 -12.90
CA HIS A 224 19.90 4.91 -12.69
C HIS A 224 19.02 4.89 -13.94
N TYR A 225 18.95 5.96 -14.73
CA TYR A 225 18.08 5.98 -15.90
C TYR A 225 18.77 5.47 -17.17
N LEU A 226 19.88 6.09 -17.56
CA LEU A 226 20.51 5.83 -18.86
C LEU A 226 21.00 4.37 -19.00
N ILE A 227 21.34 3.71 -17.88
CA ILE A 227 21.74 2.30 -17.86
C ILE A 227 20.65 1.38 -18.43
N PHE A 228 19.37 1.70 -18.20
CA PHE A 228 18.25 0.87 -18.67
C PHE A 228 17.66 1.34 -19.99
N CYS A 229 18.14 2.46 -20.55
CA CYS A 229 17.56 3.03 -21.76
C CYS A 229 17.88 2.23 -23.04
N ASP A 230 18.81 1.28 -22.97
CA ASP A 230 19.18 0.37 -24.06
C ASP A 230 18.74 -1.08 -23.78
N ASP A 231 18.02 -1.33 -22.68
CA ASP A 231 17.47 -2.63 -22.28
C ASP A 231 15.95 -2.62 -22.48
N ASP A 232 15.51 -2.94 -23.71
CA ASP A 232 14.10 -2.85 -24.12
C ASP A 232 13.17 -3.73 -23.26
N GLU A 233 13.65 -4.89 -22.79
CA GLU A 233 12.87 -5.80 -21.96
C GLU A 233 12.60 -5.18 -20.59
N LYS A 234 13.64 -4.73 -19.89
CA LYS A 234 13.47 -4.06 -18.58
C LYS A 234 12.73 -2.75 -18.71
N LEU A 235 12.99 -1.98 -19.77
CA LEU A 235 12.30 -0.72 -20.01
C LEU A 235 10.79 -0.96 -20.20
N GLY A 236 10.43 -1.96 -21.01
CA GLY A 236 9.03 -2.38 -21.20
C GLY A 236 8.38 -2.82 -19.89
N GLU A 237 9.08 -3.58 -19.04
CA GLU A 237 8.58 -3.96 -17.73
C GLU A 237 8.35 -2.74 -16.82
N LEU A 238 9.34 -1.84 -16.69
CA LEU A 238 9.27 -0.64 -15.86
C LEU A 238 8.15 0.31 -16.31
N GLN A 239 7.93 0.45 -17.63
CA GLN A 239 6.82 1.20 -18.20
C GLN A 239 5.48 0.54 -17.87
N ARG A 240 5.36 -0.78 -18.04
CA ARG A 240 4.13 -1.55 -17.74
C ARG A 240 3.72 -1.44 -16.26
N ILE A 241 4.69 -1.40 -15.35
CA ILE A 241 4.42 -1.21 -13.91
C ILE A 241 4.31 0.27 -13.49
N GLY A 242 4.55 1.22 -14.40
CA GLY A 242 4.46 2.67 -14.13
C GLY A 242 5.64 3.22 -13.33
N GLN A 243 6.75 2.50 -13.26
CA GLN A 243 7.96 2.93 -12.54
C GLN A 243 8.94 3.71 -13.42
N TRP A 244 8.73 3.74 -14.74
CA TRP A 244 9.50 4.56 -15.67
C TRP A 244 8.88 5.95 -15.90
N PRO A 245 9.67 7.04 -15.93
CA PRO A 245 9.15 8.36 -16.26
C PRO A 245 8.59 8.46 -17.69
N CYS A 246 7.47 9.16 -17.88
CA CYS A 246 6.75 9.20 -19.17
C CYS A 246 7.28 10.26 -20.15
N LYS A 247 8.58 10.23 -20.42
CA LYS A 247 9.26 11.16 -21.33
C LYS A 247 10.53 10.58 -21.96
N ASP A 248 11.05 11.24 -23.00
CA ASP A 248 12.33 10.85 -23.60
C ASP A 248 13.50 11.33 -22.72
N LEU A 249 14.05 10.40 -21.94
CA LEU A 249 15.16 10.72 -21.02
C LEU A 249 16.49 10.98 -21.72
N LYS A 250 16.72 10.42 -22.93
CA LYS A 250 17.97 10.61 -23.66
C LYS A 250 18.03 12.05 -24.15
N THR A 251 16.99 12.49 -24.87
CA THR A 251 16.89 13.86 -25.39
C THR A 251 16.73 14.88 -24.26
N PHE A 252 15.93 14.59 -23.23
CA PHE A 252 15.79 15.49 -22.09
C PHE A 252 17.12 15.72 -21.36
N TYR A 253 17.90 14.65 -21.13
CA TYR A 253 19.21 14.77 -20.48
C TYR A 253 20.23 15.48 -21.37
N GLY A 254 20.13 15.35 -22.68
CA GLY A 254 20.96 16.06 -23.66
C GLY A 254 22.42 15.65 -23.60
N LYS A 255 22.71 14.34 -23.71
CA LYS A 255 24.07 13.81 -23.62
C LYS A 255 24.98 14.29 -24.76
N GLU A 256 24.41 14.66 -25.88
CA GLU A 256 25.06 15.28 -27.03
C GLU A 256 25.74 16.63 -26.71
N PHE A 257 25.33 17.31 -25.62
CA PHE A 257 25.94 18.55 -25.15
C PHE A 257 27.10 18.32 -24.17
N GLU A 258 27.80 17.19 -24.32
CA GLU A 258 29.04 16.88 -23.61
C GLU A 258 30.25 17.27 -24.42
N GLU A 259 31.14 18.04 -23.79
CA GLU A 259 32.40 18.45 -24.38
C GLU A 259 33.55 17.74 -23.67
N VAL A 260 34.33 16.96 -24.42
CA VAL A 260 35.56 16.37 -23.90
C VAL A 260 36.70 17.35 -24.15
N ARG A 261 37.28 17.91 -23.09
CA ARG A 261 38.44 18.80 -23.18
C ARG A 261 39.64 18.16 -22.51
N GLN A 262 40.78 18.23 -23.18
CA GLN A 262 42.04 17.83 -22.59
C GLN A 262 42.49 18.90 -21.58
N THR A 263 42.75 18.47 -20.35
CA THR A 263 43.29 19.35 -19.31
C THR A 263 44.78 19.63 -19.56
N SER A 264 45.31 20.66 -18.91
CA SER A 264 46.74 21.01 -18.93
C SER A 264 47.67 19.84 -18.57
N ASN A 265 47.16 18.84 -17.86
CA ASN A 265 47.92 17.67 -17.39
C ASN A 265 47.76 16.47 -18.34
N GLY A 266 47.21 16.67 -19.55
CA GLY A 266 46.99 15.62 -20.55
C GLY A 266 45.77 14.73 -20.29
N GLN A 267 45.10 14.85 -19.14
CA GLN A 267 43.90 14.06 -18.79
C GLN A 267 42.67 14.60 -19.54
N LEU A 268 41.88 13.69 -20.12
CA LEU A 268 40.59 14.04 -20.72
C LEU A 268 39.55 14.26 -19.61
N ARG A 269 38.89 15.41 -19.62
CA ARG A 269 37.79 15.72 -18.71
C ARG A 269 36.52 16.02 -19.50
N VAL A 270 35.42 15.39 -19.08
CA VAL A 270 34.09 15.65 -19.65
C VAL A 270 33.50 16.88 -18.97
N TYR A 271 33.12 17.87 -19.79
CA TYR A 271 32.39 19.06 -19.39
C TYR A 271 30.97 18.97 -19.91
N ARG A 272 29.99 19.16 -19.02
CA ARG A 272 28.57 19.11 -19.36
C ARG A 272 28.05 20.52 -19.53
N ASN A 273 27.57 20.89 -20.72
CA ASN A 273 26.97 22.20 -20.93
C ASN A 273 25.54 22.22 -20.37
N TRP A 274 25.43 22.37 -19.04
CA TRP A 274 24.13 22.33 -18.34
C TRP A 274 23.12 23.38 -18.83
N LYS A 275 23.53 24.44 -19.52
CA LYS A 275 22.58 25.45 -20.05
C LYS A 275 21.70 24.90 -21.18
N GLU A 276 22.25 23.98 -21.97
CA GLU A 276 21.56 23.36 -23.12
C GLU A 276 20.88 22.03 -22.74
N ARG A 277 21.02 21.58 -21.49
CA ARG A 277 20.48 20.30 -21.00
C ARG A 277 19.23 20.50 -20.14
N LEU A 278 18.48 19.41 -19.95
CA LEU A 278 17.23 19.37 -19.16
C LEU A 278 16.14 20.25 -19.80
N LYS A 279 15.95 20.13 -21.11
CA LYS A 279 14.95 20.87 -21.88
C LYS A 279 13.70 20.03 -22.04
N THR A 280 12.56 20.49 -21.54
CA THR A 280 11.25 19.85 -21.76
C THR A 280 10.93 19.82 -23.25
N GLN A 281 10.57 18.64 -23.74
CA GLN A 281 10.20 18.41 -25.14
C GLN A 281 8.69 18.61 -25.33
N PRO A 282 8.21 18.97 -26.54
CA PRO A 282 6.79 19.23 -26.79
C PRO A 282 5.84 18.06 -26.46
N ASN A 283 6.32 16.83 -26.61
CA ASN A 283 5.55 15.61 -26.34
C ASN A 283 5.81 15.02 -24.94
N ASP A 284 6.56 15.71 -24.08
CA ASP A 284 6.76 15.27 -22.70
C ASP A 284 5.43 15.31 -21.95
N ARG A 285 5.11 14.23 -21.23
CA ARG A 285 3.86 14.12 -20.44
C ARG A 285 4.14 14.29 -18.95
N GLU A 286 5.31 13.86 -18.51
CA GLU A 286 5.76 13.98 -17.12
C GLU A 286 6.82 15.08 -16.97
N LEU A 287 6.55 16.03 -16.07
CA LEU A 287 7.50 17.02 -15.60
C LEU A 287 8.16 16.50 -14.32
N MET A 288 9.44 16.15 -14.42
CA MET A 288 10.13 15.36 -13.39
C MET A 288 10.99 16.19 -12.44
N THR A 289 11.28 17.43 -12.81
CA THR A 289 12.09 18.35 -12.00
C THR A 289 11.31 19.60 -11.59
N ARG A 290 11.75 20.27 -10.53
CA ARG A 290 11.07 21.48 -10.04
C ARG A 290 11.15 22.63 -11.04
N HIS A 291 12.27 22.79 -11.74
CA HIS A 291 12.44 23.88 -12.71
C HIS A 291 11.49 23.71 -13.90
N GLU A 292 11.32 22.49 -14.41
CA GLU A 292 10.32 22.21 -15.45
C GLU A 292 8.92 22.64 -15.01
N MET A 293 8.50 22.27 -13.81
CA MET A 293 7.17 22.63 -13.29
C MET A 293 7.03 24.13 -12.97
N GLN A 294 8.12 24.81 -12.63
CA GLN A 294 8.15 26.26 -12.40
C GLN A 294 8.07 27.03 -13.72
N GLU A 295 8.70 26.54 -14.78
CA GLU A 295 8.66 27.14 -16.12
C GLU A 295 7.36 26.78 -16.86
N HIS A 296 6.91 25.54 -16.73
CA HIS A 296 5.72 24.98 -17.37
C HIS A 296 4.80 24.42 -16.29
N CYS A 297 3.73 25.16 -15.97
CA CYS A 297 2.75 24.70 -14.98
C CYS A 297 2.11 23.38 -15.44
N PRO A 298 2.19 22.28 -14.66
CA PRO A 298 1.50 21.03 -15.00
C PRO A 298 -0.03 21.20 -14.88
N ASP A 299 -0.78 20.40 -15.64
CA ASP A 299 -2.24 20.30 -15.52
C ASP A 299 -2.64 19.49 -14.29
N LEU A 300 -1.85 18.47 -13.94
CA LEU A 300 -2.03 17.63 -12.76
C LEU A 300 -0.81 17.71 -11.86
N LEU A 301 -0.97 18.27 -10.66
CA LEU A 301 0.12 18.43 -9.70
C LEU A 301 -0.07 17.48 -8.52
N ILE A 302 0.94 16.66 -8.23
CA ILE A 302 0.96 15.77 -7.07
C ILE A 302 1.91 16.35 -6.02
N THR A 303 1.44 16.54 -4.79
CA THR A 303 2.26 17.10 -3.72
C THR A 303 1.81 16.63 -2.32
N ASN A 304 2.43 17.15 -1.28
CA ASN A 304 2.02 16.98 0.11
C ASN A 304 1.75 18.34 0.77
N TYR A 305 1.06 18.35 1.91
CA TYR A 305 0.67 19.60 2.58
C TYR A 305 1.86 20.49 2.97
N SER A 306 2.95 19.90 3.46
CA SER A 306 4.16 20.67 3.82
C SER A 306 4.77 21.35 2.60
N MET A 307 4.80 20.65 1.47
CA MET A 307 5.37 21.16 0.23
C MET A 307 4.50 22.25 -0.39
N LEU A 308 3.17 22.06 -0.38
CA LEU A 308 2.22 23.10 -0.78
C LEU A 308 2.37 24.37 0.06
N GLU A 309 2.58 24.25 1.37
CA GLU A 309 2.85 25.40 2.24
C GLU A 309 4.10 26.17 1.79
N TYR A 310 5.21 25.48 1.50
CA TYR A 310 6.40 26.12 0.96
C TYR A 310 6.14 26.78 -0.40
N MET A 311 5.40 26.13 -1.29
CA MET A 311 5.07 26.68 -2.62
C MET A 311 4.26 27.97 -2.50
N LEU A 312 3.31 28.03 -1.55
CA LEU A 312 2.53 29.24 -1.31
C LEU A 312 3.40 30.39 -0.77
N MET A 313 4.47 30.12 -0.02
CA MET A 313 5.27 31.19 0.58
C MET A 313 6.40 31.70 -0.33
N ARG A 314 6.93 30.86 -1.22
CA ARG A 314 8.13 31.20 -2.00
C ARG A 314 7.81 31.90 -3.33
N PRO A 315 8.65 32.86 -3.77
CA PRO A 315 8.46 33.53 -5.06
C PRO A 315 8.66 32.64 -6.29
N ILE A 316 9.50 31.61 -6.20
CA ILE A 316 9.92 30.79 -7.35
C ILE A 316 8.77 29.94 -7.93
N GLU A 317 7.75 29.61 -7.14
CA GLU A 317 6.56 28.89 -7.60
C GLU A 317 5.37 29.79 -7.99
N ARG A 318 5.55 31.13 -8.01
CA ARG A 318 4.46 32.06 -8.35
C ARG A 318 3.88 31.85 -9.75
N SER A 319 4.70 31.42 -10.71
CA SER A 319 4.28 31.12 -12.08
C SER A 319 3.17 30.07 -12.12
N ILE A 320 3.30 28.99 -11.34
CA ILE A 320 2.31 27.90 -11.25
C ILE A 320 0.94 28.46 -10.87
N PHE A 321 0.88 29.27 -9.81
CA PHE A 321 -0.38 29.86 -9.34
C PHE A 321 -0.92 30.92 -10.30
N THR A 322 -0.04 31.69 -10.95
CA THR A 322 -0.43 32.73 -11.90
C THR A 322 -1.04 32.10 -13.17
N SER A 323 -0.40 31.08 -13.74
CA SER A 323 -0.94 30.33 -14.88
C SER A 323 -2.28 29.67 -14.53
N THR A 324 -2.37 29.06 -13.36
CA THR A 324 -3.62 28.44 -12.87
C THR A 324 -4.75 29.46 -12.74
N ARG A 325 -4.45 30.66 -12.21
CA ARG A 325 -5.42 31.75 -12.13
C ARG A 325 -5.86 32.26 -13.50
N ASN A 326 -4.92 32.44 -14.42
CA ASN A 326 -5.23 32.87 -15.78
C ASN A 326 -6.16 31.88 -16.48
N TRP A 327 -5.91 30.58 -16.30
CA TRP A 327 -6.81 29.52 -16.75
C TRP A 327 -8.19 29.62 -16.09
N LEU A 328 -8.27 29.74 -14.76
CA LEU A 328 -9.54 29.91 -14.05
C LEU A 328 -10.32 31.15 -14.50
N ASN A 329 -9.66 32.23 -14.89
CA ASN A 329 -10.31 33.45 -15.35
C ASN A 329 -10.68 33.44 -16.83
N ALA A 330 -10.19 32.48 -17.61
CA ALA A 330 -10.49 32.38 -19.03
C ALA A 330 -11.91 31.90 -19.32
N ASP A 331 -12.52 31.17 -18.38
CA ASP A 331 -13.88 30.65 -18.48
C ASP A 331 -14.52 30.58 -17.08
N GLU A 332 -15.79 30.94 -16.96
CA GLU A 332 -16.53 30.89 -15.69
C GLU A 332 -16.79 29.44 -15.23
N ASP A 333 -16.90 28.50 -16.17
CA ASP A 333 -17.13 27.08 -15.92
C ASP A 333 -15.86 26.33 -15.47
N ASN A 334 -14.69 26.98 -15.53
CA ASN A 334 -13.45 26.40 -15.02
C ASN A 334 -13.55 26.26 -13.49
N GLU A 335 -13.29 25.05 -13.00
CA GLU A 335 -13.30 24.74 -11.57
C GLU A 335 -12.00 24.02 -11.20
N PHE A 336 -11.35 24.45 -10.13
CA PHE A 336 -10.11 23.85 -9.65
C PHE A 336 -10.41 22.58 -8.84
N ILE A 337 -9.83 21.44 -9.22
CA ILE A 337 -10.02 20.18 -8.49
C ILE A 337 -8.97 20.04 -7.39
N LEU A 338 -9.42 19.84 -6.15
CA LEU A 338 -8.56 19.51 -5.01
C LEU A 338 -8.88 18.09 -4.53
N VAL A 339 -7.91 17.19 -4.64
CA VAL A 339 -8.00 15.84 -4.08
C VAL A 339 -7.22 15.79 -2.76
N LEU A 340 -7.86 15.29 -1.71
CA LEU A 340 -7.24 15.06 -0.40
C LEU A 340 -7.27 13.55 -0.11
N ASP A 341 -6.12 12.89 -0.28
CA ASP A 341 -6.04 11.46 0.00
C ASP A 341 -5.76 11.17 1.47
N GLU A 342 -6.29 10.05 1.94
CA GLU A 342 -6.27 9.65 3.35
C GLU A 342 -6.69 10.77 4.31
N ALA A 343 -7.83 11.39 4.05
CA ALA A 343 -8.35 12.54 4.77
C ALA A 343 -8.48 12.31 6.30
N HIS A 344 -8.58 11.04 6.74
CA HIS A 344 -8.57 10.68 8.16
C HIS A 344 -7.27 11.06 8.90
N MET A 345 -6.18 11.27 8.17
CA MET A 345 -4.90 11.74 8.71
C MET A 345 -4.96 13.23 9.08
N TYR A 346 -5.89 14.00 8.51
CA TYR A 346 -6.05 15.44 8.73
C TYR A 346 -7.02 15.73 9.88
N ARG A 347 -6.75 15.18 11.08
CA ARG A 347 -7.56 15.40 12.30
C ARG A 347 -6.79 16.19 13.35
N GLY A 348 -7.52 16.77 14.32
CA GLY A 348 -6.93 17.56 15.40
C GLY A 348 -6.19 18.80 14.89
N ALA A 349 -5.05 19.13 15.51
CA ALA A 349 -4.24 20.29 15.15
C ALA A 349 -3.74 20.27 13.69
N GLY A 350 -3.24 19.13 13.22
CA GLY A 350 -2.78 18.99 11.83
C GLY A 350 -3.91 19.17 10.82
N GLY A 351 -5.12 18.73 11.15
CA GLY A 351 -6.32 19.00 10.34
C GLY A 351 -6.64 20.48 10.21
N ALA A 352 -6.55 21.23 11.32
CA ALA A 352 -6.78 22.68 11.32
C ALA A 352 -5.75 23.44 10.47
N GLU A 353 -4.47 23.04 10.54
CA GLU A 353 -3.40 23.63 9.70
C GLU A 353 -3.67 23.40 8.20
N VAL A 354 -4.03 22.18 7.82
CA VAL A 354 -4.38 21.84 6.42
C VAL A 354 -5.62 22.62 5.98
N ALA A 355 -6.61 22.80 6.85
CA ALA A 355 -7.79 23.58 6.53
C ALA A 355 -7.46 25.05 6.25
N LEU A 356 -6.57 25.66 7.04
CA LEU A 356 -6.08 27.02 6.79
C LEU A 356 -5.21 27.09 5.52
N LEU A 357 -4.42 26.06 5.26
CA LEU A 357 -3.63 25.93 4.03
C LEU A 357 -4.51 25.94 2.78
N ILE A 358 -5.62 25.19 2.78
CA ILE A 358 -6.58 25.17 1.67
C ILE A 358 -7.22 26.54 1.46
N ARG A 359 -7.60 27.25 2.53
CA ARG A 359 -8.11 28.63 2.43
C ARG A 359 -7.07 29.59 1.84
N ARG A 360 -5.80 29.47 2.24
CA ARG A 360 -4.67 30.24 1.65
C ARG A 360 -4.46 29.91 0.18
N LEU A 361 -4.64 28.64 -0.23
CA LEU A 361 -4.59 28.25 -1.64
C LEU A 361 -5.71 28.91 -2.44
N ALA A 362 -6.96 28.86 -1.97
CA ALA A 362 -8.09 29.52 -2.64
C ALA A 362 -7.86 31.03 -2.80
N GLN A 363 -7.39 31.70 -1.74
CA GLN A 363 -7.00 33.11 -1.79
C GLN A 363 -5.85 33.37 -2.78
N ARG A 364 -4.83 32.50 -2.83
CA ARG A 364 -3.74 32.62 -3.79
C ARG A 364 -4.21 32.48 -5.23
N LEU A 365 -5.20 31.63 -5.48
CA LEU A 365 -5.83 31.45 -6.79
C LEU A 365 -6.88 32.53 -7.08
N GLU A 366 -7.22 33.40 -6.12
CA GLU A 366 -8.21 34.48 -6.24
C GLU A 366 -9.62 33.95 -6.61
N ILE A 367 -9.98 32.80 -6.06
CA ILE A 367 -11.28 32.17 -6.29
C ILE A 367 -12.07 31.99 -4.98
N PRO A 368 -13.42 32.05 -5.05
CA PRO A 368 -14.26 31.63 -3.93
C PRO A 368 -14.18 30.10 -3.77
N ARG A 369 -14.56 29.59 -2.59
CA ARG A 369 -14.56 28.14 -2.31
C ARG A 369 -15.47 27.38 -3.28
N GLU A 370 -16.51 28.03 -3.78
CA GLU A 370 -17.46 27.53 -4.76
C GLU A 370 -16.85 27.32 -6.14
N ARG A 371 -15.64 27.79 -6.46
CA ARG A 371 -14.95 27.42 -7.71
C ARG A 371 -13.93 26.29 -7.51
N MET A 372 -13.93 25.66 -6.34
CA MET A 372 -13.15 24.45 -6.07
C MET A 372 -14.04 23.22 -5.99
N ARG A 373 -13.62 22.12 -6.63
CA ARG A 373 -14.24 20.80 -6.52
C ARG A 373 -13.38 19.90 -5.65
N CYS A 374 -13.90 19.52 -4.49
CA CYS A 374 -13.14 18.73 -3.53
C CYS A 374 -13.51 17.25 -3.58
N ILE A 375 -12.49 16.38 -3.63
CA ILE A 375 -12.64 14.93 -3.56
C ILE A 375 -11.75 14.41 -2.42
N LEU A 376 -12.38 13.91 -1.36
CA LEU A 376 -11.70 13.36 -0.19
C LEU A 376 -11.79 11.84 -0.23
N THR A 377 -10.72 11.15 0.12
CA THR A 377 -10.69 9.68 0.23
C THR A 377 -10.26 9.27 1.63
N SER A 378 -10.85 8.21 2.18
CA SER A 378 -10.48 7.66 3.48
C SER A 378 -10.85 6.19 3.60
N ALA A 379 -9.97 5.40 4.22
CA ALA A 379 -10.24 4.00 4.56
C ALA A 379 -11.09 3.77 5.82
N SER A 380 -11.18 4.75 6.72
CA SER A 380 -11.61 4.54 8.12
C SER A 380 -12.66 5.54 8.61
N LEU A 381 -13.29 6.30 7.70
CA LEU A 381 -14.40 7.21 8.02
C LEU A 381 -15.73 6.48 7.79
N GLY A 382 -16.67 6.55 8.75
CA GLY A 382 -18.07 6.13 8.52
C GLY A 382 -18.45 4.67 8.82
N GLU A 383 -17.71 3.97 9.68
CA GLU A 383 -18.04 2.58 10.10
C GLU A 383 -19.24 2.50 11.07
N GLU A 384 -19.61 3.58 11.75
CA GLU A 384 -20.75 3.61 12.70
C GLU A 384 -21.92 4.47 12.18
N LYS A 385 -23.15 4.10 12.53
CA LYS A 385 -24.38 4.68 11.96
C LYS A 385 -24.63 6.16 12.30
N ASP A 386 -24.06 6.70 13.38
CA ASP A 386 -24.15 8.12 13.76
C ASP A 386 -22.98 8.97 13.22
N VAL A 387 -22.09 8.39 12.41
CA VAL A 387 -20.86 9.05 11.95
C VAL A 387 -21.04 9.78 10.62
N ASP A 388 -22.08 9.51 9.83
CA ASP A 388 -22.21 10.05 8.46
C ASP A 388 -22.32 11.58 8.42
N GLU A 389 -23.16 12.18 9.27
CA GLU A 389 -23.25 13.65 9.38
C GLU A 389 -21.93 14.26 9.88
N SER A 390 -21.26 13.57 10.81
CA SER A 390 -19.97 14.02 11.34
C SER A 390 -18.87 14.01 10.28
N VAL A 391 -18.89 13.03 9.36
CA VAL A 391 -17.95 12.90 8.24
C VAL A 391 -18.18 14.01 7.22
N LEU A 392 -19.44 14.31 6.91
CA LEU A 392 -19.80 15.43 6.05
C LEU A 392 -19.39 16.76 6.67
N ARG A 393 -19.64 16.96 7.98
CA ARG A 393 -19.17 18.16 8.70
C ARG A 393 -17.65 18.28 8.67
N PHE A 394 -16.94 17.20 8.95
CA PHE A 394 -15.48 17.15 8.86
C PHE A 394 -14.97 17.58 7.47
N ALA A 395 -15.54 17.05 6.38
CA ALA A 395 -15.17 17.41 5.02
C ALA A 395 -15.40 18.90 4.72
N ARG A 396 -16.53 19.44 5.20
CA ARG A 396 -16.86 20.86 5.06
C ARG A 396 -15.86 21.74 5.81
N ASP A 397 -15.58 21.43 7.07
CA ASP A 397 -14.68 22.22 7.92
C ASP A 397 -13.23 22.21 7.40
N LEU A 398 -12.76 21.01 7.00
CA LEU A 398 -11.43 20.80 6.43
C LEU A 398 -11.25 21.59 5.13
N THR A 399 -12.26 21.59 4.25
CA THR A 399 -12.16 22.30 2.96
C THR A 399 -12.63 23.76 3.02
N GLY A 400 -13.13 24.23 4.17
CA GLY A 400 -13.62 25.60 4.36
C GLY A 400 -14.94 25.91 3.68
N LEU A 401 -15.83 24.92 3.52
CA LEU A 401 -17.15 25.09 2.93
C LEU A 401 -18.18 25.55 3.96
N THR A 402 -18.73 26.76 3.80
CA THR A 402 -19.67 27.38 4.75
C THR A 402 -21.06 26.75 4.69
N GLU A 403 -21.82 26.84 5.78
CA GLU A 403 -23.21 26.34 5.87
C GLU A 403 -24.17 26.98 4.87
N THR A 404 -23.91 28.23 4.50
CA THR A 404 -24.71 29.00 3.53
C THR A 404 -24.34 28.71 2.07
N SER A 405 -23.32 27.89 1.80
CA SER A 405 -22.89 27.59 0.44
C SER A 405 -23.92 26.74 -0.30
N THR A 406 -24.06 26.97 -1.60
CA THR A 406 -24.91 26.15 -2.49
C THR A 406 -24.30 24.77 -2.77
N ARG A 407 -22.98 24.61 -2.57
CA ARG A 407 -22.30 23.32 -2.71
C ARG A 407 -22.54 22.42 -1.52
N GLN A 408 -22.58 21.12 -1.78
CA GLN A 408 -22.72 20.11 -0.75
C GLN A 408 -21.79 18.93 -1.01
N PHE A 409 -21.37 18.27 0.07
CA PHE A 409 -20.68 17.01 0.03
C PHE A 409 -21.66 15.84 -0.06
N THR A 410 -21.27 14.77 -0.74
CA THR A 410 -21.92 13.46 -0.71
C THR A 410 -20.97 12.43 -0.13
N LEU A 411 -21.48 11.57 0.75
CA LEU A 411 -20.73 10.46 1.32
C LEU A 411 -20.94 9.20 0.47
N ILE A 412 -19.84 8.67 -0.05
CA ILE A 412 -19.83 7.48 -0.90
C ILE A 412 -19.13 6.37 -0.15
N LYS A 413 -19.90 5.34 0.21
CA LYS A 413 -19.39 4.11 0.83
C LYS A 413 -19.29 3.00 -0.22
N GLY A 414 -18.43 2.02 0.05
CA GLY A 414 -18.23 0.89 -0.83
C GLY A 414 -19.32 -0.14 -0.60
N GLU A 415 -19.96 -0.59 -1.68
CA GLU A 415 -20.94 -1.66 -1.65
C GLU A 415 -20.23 -2.99 -1.84
N LEU A 416 -20.32 -3.87 -0.85
CA LEU A 416 -19.74 -5.20 -0.93
C LEU A 416 -20.57 -6.09 -1.85
N GLU A 417 -19.89 -7.00 -2.56
CA GLU A 417 -20.58 -8.03 -3.34
C GLU A 417 -21.47 -8.86 -2.40
N PRO A 418 -22.77 -9.01 -2.69
CA PRO A 418 -23.67 -9.75 -1.82
C PRO A 418 -23.26 -11.23 -1.80
N ARG A 419 -23.13 -11.78 -0.59
CA ARG A 419 -22.72 -13.16 -0.33
C ARG A 419 -23.73 -13.81 0.61
N THR A 420 -24.18 -15.02 0.28
CA THR A 420 -25.23 -15.75 1.01
C THR A 420 -24.79 -17.18 1.32
N GLY A 421 -25.40 -17.82 2.32
CA GLY A 421 -25.14 -19.24 2.64
C GLY A 421 -24.14 -19.48 3.77
N GLN A 422 -23.76 -18.44 4.52
CA GLN A 422 -22.82 -18.51 5.64
C GLN A 422 -23.27 -19.54 6.69
N ARG A 423 -22.42 -20.53 6.97
CA ARG A 423 -22.61 -21.49 8.06
C ARG A 423 -21.28 -22.10 8.49
N ALA A 424 -21.25 -22.70 9.68
CA ALA A 424 -20.14 -23.55 10.08
C ALA A 424 -20.08 -24.84 9.23
N ALA A 425 -18.90 -25.44 9.16
CA ALA A 425 -18.67 -26.73 8.51
C ALA A 425 -19.36 -27.86 9.30
N SER A 426 -19.90 -28.83 8.56
CA SER A 426 -20.34 -30.09 9.16
C SER A 426 -19.13 -30.98 9.51
N THR A 427 -19.36 -32.02 10.30
CA THR A 427 -18.33 -33.01 10.63
C THR A 427 -17.78 -33.70 9.36
N SER A 428 -18.65 -34.00 8.38
CA SER A 428 -18.22 -34.62 7.11
C SER A 428 -17.37 -33.68 6.26
N GLU A 429 -17.72 -32.40 6.19
CA GLU A 429 -16.94 -31.39 5.45
C GLU A 429 -15.59 -31.12 6.10
N THR A 430 -15.55 -31.10 7.44
CA THR A 430 -14.31 -30.94 8.20
C THR A 430 -13.36 -32.11 7.92
N ALA A 431 -13.88 -33.35 7.96
CA ALA A 431 -13.10 -34.55 7.65
C ALA A 431 -12.60 -34.56 6.19
N ALA A 432 -13.46 -34.18 5.23
CA ALA A 432 -13.09 -34.13 3.81
C ALA A 432 -11.97 -33.10 3.55
N LEU A 433 -12.07 -31.90 4.11
CA LEU A 433 -11.03 -30.86 3.97
C LEU A 433 -9.75 -31.23 4.73
N ALA A 434 -9.86 -31.93 5.86
CA ALA A 434 -8.71 -32.41 6.61
C ALA A 434 -7.94 -33.53 5.91
N ALA A 435 -8.65 -34.39 5.17
CA ALA A 435 -8.07 -35.48 4.40
C ALA A 435 -7.47 -35.01 3.05
N PHE A 436 -7.67 -33.74 2.67
CA PHE A 436 -7.16 -33.18 1.44
C PHE A 436 -5.62 -33.20 1.38
N ASP A 437 -5.07 -33.70 0.28
CA ASP A 437 -3.63 -33.73 0.04
C ASP A 437 -3.10 -32.33 -0.34
N LEU A 438 -2.90 -31.51 0.70
CA LEU A 438 -2.41 -30.15 0.58
C LEU A 438 -0.99 -30.10 -0.02
N ALA A 439 -0.12 -31.05 0.33
CA ALA A 439 1.27 -31.07 -0.12
C ALA A 439 1.35 -31.26 -1.64
N ASN A 440 0.53 -32.17 -2.18
CA ASN A 440 0.46 -32.36 -3.63
C ASN A 440 -0.18 -31.15 -4.33
N PHE A 441 -1.27 -30.61 -3.79
CA PHE A 441 -1.94 -29.44 -4.35
C PHE A 441 -1.03 -28.19 -4.44
N GLN A 442 -0.20 -27.94 -3.42
CA GLN A 442 0.73 -26.81 -3.42
C GLN A 442 1.81 -26.89 -4.52
N ASN A 443 2.06 -28.09 -5.06
CA ASN A 443 3.00 -28.32 -6.16
C ASN A 443 2.37 -28.22 -7.55
N VAL A 444 1.16 -27.64 -7.68
CA VAL A 444 0.43 -27.50 -8.96
C VAL A 444 1.25 -26.90 -10.10
N SER A 445 2.24 -26.04 -9.81
CA SER A 445 3.13 -25.46 -10.84
C SER A 445 4.08 -26.47 -11.48
N PHE A 446 4.36 -27.59 -10.79
CA PHE A 446 5.25 -28.66 -11.23
C PHE A 446 4.48 -29.94 -11.57
N ASP A 447 3.38 -30.23 -10.87
CA ASP A 447 2.52 -31.38 -11.11
C ASP A 447 1.02 -30.99 -11.08
N GLU A 448 0.51 -30.59 -12.24
CA GLU A 448 -0.92 -30.29 -12.40
C GLU A 448 -1.79 -31.55 -12.24
N THR A 449 -1.28 -32.72 -12.62
CA THR A 449 -2.07 -33.98 -12.60
C THR A 449 -2.31 -34.43 -11.17
N GLY A 450 -1.29 -34.34 -10.31
CA GLY A 450 -1.41 -34.60 -8.87
C GLY A 450 -2.37 -33.65 -8.18
N ALA A 451 -2.31 -32.35 -8.49
CA ALA A 451 -3.24 -31.35 -7.96
C ALA A 451 -4.70 -31.63 -8.41
N ARG A 452 -4.93 -31.96 -9.69
CA ARG A 452 -6.25 -32.33 -10.22
C ARG A 452 -6.81 -33.58 -9.53
N THR A 453 -5.98 -34.59 -9.30
CA THR A 453 -6.37 -35.83 -8.60
C THR A 453 -6.81 -35.52 -7.17
N SER A 454 -6.05 -34.67 -6.47
CA SER A 454 -6.37 -34.25 -5.10
C SER A 454 -7.71 -33.50 -5.03
N VAL A 455 -7.97 -32.61 -6.00
CA VAL A 455 -9.24 -31.88 -6.10
C VAL A 455 -10.40 -32.79 -6.50
N ALA A 456 -10.18 -33.79 -7.35
CA ALA A 456 -11.20 -34.77 -7.72
C ALA A 456 -11.66 -35.61 -6.52
N SER A 457 -10.71 -36.08 -5.69
CA SER A 457 -11.04 -36.79 -4.45
C SER A 457 -11.82 -35.92 -3.46
N LEU A 458 -11.47 -34.63 -3.36
CA LEU A 458 -12.22 -33.68 -2.53
C LEU A 458 -13.64 -33.45 -3.08
N ALA A 459 -13.77 -33.31 -4.40
CA ALA A 459 -15.05 -33.13 -5.06
C ALA A 459 -15.98 -34.33 -4.81
N GLU A 460 -15.46 -35.55 -4.85
CA GLU A 460 -16.22 -36.76 -4.50
C GLU A 460 -16.64 -36.75 -3.02
N ALA A 461 -15.72 -36.41 -2.11
CA ALA A 461 -16.01 -36.37 -0.68
C ALA A 461 -17.03 -35.29 -0.27
N LEU A 462 -17.12 -34.20 -1.03
CA LEU A 462 -18.04 -33.08 -0.80
C LEU A 462 -19.30 -33.12 -1.69
N ASP A 463 -19.52 -34.21 -2.44
CA ASP A 463 -20.64 -34.38 -3.38
C ASP A 463 -20.73 -33.24 -4.42
N TRP A 464 -19.57 -32.80 -4.90
CA TRP A 464 -19.46 -31.85 -6.00
C TRP A 464 -19.49 -32.56 -7.35
N LYS A 465 -19.91 -31.82 -8.39
CA LYS A 465 -19.79 -32.31 -9.77
C LYS A 465 -18.32 -32.71 -10.03
N PRO A 466 -18.07 -33.88 -10.64
CA PRO A 466 -16.71 -34.33 -10.94
C PRO A 466 -15.99 -33.33 -11.86
N LEU A 467 -14.69 -33.17 -11.61
CA LEU A 467 -13.81 -32.32 -12.40
C LEU A 467 -13.57 -32.96 -13.78
N ASN A 468 -13.80 -32.20 -14.85
CA ASN A 468 -13.46 -32.63 -16.20
C ASN A 468 -11.98 -32.35 -16.52
N ASN A 469 -11.34 -33.23 -17.30
CA ASN A 469 -9.94 -33.08 -17.69
C ASN A 469 -9.65 -31.80 -18.51
N THR A 470 -10.65 -31.24 -19.18
CA THR A 470 -10.50 -30.03 -20.02
C THR A 470 -10.89 -28.73 -19.30
N GLU A 471 -11.47 -28.81 -18.09
CA GLU A 471 -11.86 -27.62 -17.33
C GLU A 471 -10.64 -26.97 -16.68
N ASP A 472 -10.62 -25.63 -16.63
CA ASP A 472 -9.64 -24.86 -15.86
C ASP A 472 -9.84 -25.14 -14.36
N LEU A 473 -8.79 -25.64 -13.69
CA LEU A 473 -8.86 -26.04 -12.30
C LEU A 473 -9.20 -24.86 -11.38
N ALA A 474 -8.65 -23.68 -11.66
CA ALA A 474 -8.89 -22.49 -10.85
C ALA A 474 -10.33 -21.98 -10.98
N GLY A 475 -10.87 -21.98 -12.20
CA GLY A 475 -12.27 -21.70 -12.48
C GLY A 475 -13.23 -22.70 -11.83
N PHE A 476 -12.94 -24.01 -11.95
CA PHE A 476 -13.74 -25.05 -11.31
C PHE A 476 -13.84 -24.86 -9.79
N LEU A 477 -12.70 -24.62 -9.14
CA LEU A 477 -12.65 -24.36 -7.69
C LEU A 477 -13.42 -23.08 -7.33
N PHE A 478 -13.31 -22.01 -8.14
CA PHE A 478 -14.06 -20.78 -7.92
C PHE A 478 -15.57 -21.03 -7.91
N ASP A 479 -16.07 -21.77 -8.90
CA ASP A 479 -17.50 -22.04 -9.05
C ASP A 479 -18.04 -22.95 -7.93
N ARG A 480 -17.25 -23.93 -7.47
CA ARG A 480 -17.66 -24.86 -6.40
C ARG A 480 -17.56 -24.28 -5.00
N LEU A 481 -16.56 -23.45 -4.76
CA LEU A 481 -16.36 -22.79 -3.48
C LEU A 481 -17.28 -21.58 -3.29
N SER A 482 -17.72 -20.94 -4.38
CA SER A 482 -18.70 -19.85 -4.30
C SER A 482 -20.04 -20.37 -3.77
N GLY A 483 -20.51 -19.82 -2.65
CA GLY A 483 -21.70 -20.32 -1.95
C GLY A 483 -21.44 -21.52 -1.02
N PHE A 484 -20.20 -22.01 -0.93
CA PHE A 484 -19.83 -23.05 0.04
C PHE A 484 -19.85 -22.45 1.45
N GLY A 485 -20.78 -22.91 2.29
CA GLY A 485 -21.12 -22.24 3.55
C GLY A 485 -19.97 -21.93 4.51
N PRO A 486 -19.03 -22.88 4.76
CA PRO A 486 -17.84 -22.62 5.56
C PRO A 486 -16.94 -21.52 5.01
N LEU A 487 -16.79 -21.47 3.67
CA LEU A 487 -16.06 -20.41 3.02
C LEU A 487 -16.79 -19.07 3.16
N GLU A 488 -18.09 -19.03 2.91
CA GLU A 488 -18.85 -17.77 3.02
C GLU A 488 -18.78 -17.21 4.45
N SER A 489 -18.73 -18.08 5.47
CA SER A 489 -18.43 -17.69 6.86
C SER A 489 -17.02 -17.13 7.01
N LEU A 490 -15.99 -17.79 6.45
CA LEU A 490 -14.61 -17.28 6.42
C LEU A 490 -14.53 -15.89 5.79
N ILE A 491 -15.06 -15.73 4.56
CA ILE A 491 -15.07 -14.47 3.81
C ILE A 491 -15.67 -13.36 4.65
N LYS A 492 -16.86 -13.57 5.24
CA LYS A 492 -17.52 -12.55 6.05
C LYS A 492 -16.67 -12.08 7.22
N GLN A 493 -16.00 -13.01 7.89
CA GLN A 493 -15.25 -12.67 9.08
C GLN A 493 -13.91 -11.99 8.73
N VAL A 494 -13.22 -12.39 7.64
CA VAL A 494 -11.89 -11.83 7.28
C VAL A 494 -11.93 -10.65 6.30
N SER A 495 -13.06 -10.39 5.64
CA SER A 495 -13.16 -9.32 4.65
C SER A 495 -13.21 -7.96 5.31
N GLY A 496 -12.08 -7.24 5.27
CA GLY A 496 -11.97 -5.89 5.84
C GLY A 496 -11.64 -5.85 7.33
N SER A 497 -11.50 -7.01 7.99
CA SER A 497 -11.06 -7.12 9.37
C SER A 497 -10.07 -8.28 9.54
N ALA A 498 -8.94 -8.00 10.20
CA ALA A 498 -7.99 -9.03 10.57
C ALA A 498 -8.46 -9.77 11.83
N MET A 499 -8.47 -11.10 11.82
CA MET A 499 -8.74 -11.91 13.02
C MET A 499 -7.70 -12.99 13.24
N ALA A 500 -7.55 -13.42 14.50
CA ALA A 500 -6.64 -14.48 14.83
C ALA A 500 -7.06 -15.79 14.15
N LEU A 501 -6.08 -16.48 13.55
CA LEU A 501 -6.30 -17.75 12.84
C LEU A 501 -6.97 -18.81 13.72
N HIS A 502 -6.61 -18.85 15.00
CA HIS A 502 -7.21 -19.76 15.97
C HIS A 502 -8.71 -19.49 16.20
N ASP A 503 -9.14 -18.23 16.19
CA ASP A 503 -10.54 -17.88 16.42
C ASP A 503 -11.39 -18.21 15.19
N LEU A 504 -10.82 -18.01 14.00
CA LEU A 504 -11.39 -18.46 12.73
C LEU A 504 -11.58 -19.98 12.68
N GLU A 505 -10.53 -20.72 13.05
CA GLU A 505 -10.59 -22.17 13.20
C GLU A 505 -11.79 -22.56 14.08
N ASN A 506 -11.86 -22.03 15.30
CA ASN A 506 -12.92 -22.35 16.26
C ASN A 506 -14.33 -22.00 15.73
N SER A 507 -14.46 -20.88 15.03
CA SER A 507 -15.74 -20.40 14.54
C SER A 507 -16.26 -21.17 13.33
N ILE A 508 -15.38 -21.58 12.42
CA ILE A 508 -15.77 -22.19 11.14
C ILE A 508 -15.85 -23.71 11.26
N PHE A 509 -14.98 -24.32 12.07
CA PHE A 509 -14.88 -25.76 12.26
C PHE A 509 -15.10 -26.09 13.75
N PRO A 510 -16.34 -26.43 14.16
CA PRO A 510 -16.67 -26.71 15.56
C PRO A 510 -15.98 -27.98 16.10
N GLU A 511 -15.73 -28.95 15.23
CA GLU A 511 -15.01 -30.18 15.57
C GLU A 511 -13.55 -29.86 15.91
N LYS A 512 -13.07 -30.41 17.04
CA LYS A 512 -11.70 -30.12 17.52
C LYS A 512 -10.65 -30.89 16.74
N ASP A 513 -10.98 -32.11 16.33
CA ASP A 513 -10.07 -32.98 15.61
C ASP A 513 -9.93 -32.49 14.15
N ASP A 514 -8.70 -32.42 13.68
CA ASP A 514 -8.30 -32.02 12.32
C ASP A 514 -8.64 -30.61 11.80
N ARG A 515 -9.31 -29.77 12.59
CA ARG A 515 -9.64 -28.37 12.26
C ARG A 515 -8.51 -27.54 11.63
N LYS A 516 -7.29 -27.65 12.15
CA LYS A 516 -6.12 -26.93 11.62
C LYS A 516 -5.81 -27.33 10.18
N LYS A 517 -5.91 -28.63 9.86
CA LYS A 517 -5.70 -29.14 8.50
C LYS A 517 -6.81 -28.67 7.57
N ALA A 518 -8.07 -28.76 8.02
CA ALA A 518 -9.22 -28.30 7.25
C ALA A 518 -9.14 -26.80 6.92
N MET A 519 -8.75 -25.96 7.89
CA MET A 519 -8.52 -24.53 7.67
C MET A 519 -7.38 -24.27 6.68
N ALA A 520 -6.26 -24.98 6.81
CA ALA A 520 -5.12 -24.85 5.89
C ALA A 520 -5.50 -25.22 4.44
N ALA A 521 -6.24 -26.32 4.26
CA ALA A 521 -6.76 -26.74 2.96
C ALA A 521 -7.72 -25.70 2.38
N LEU A 522 -8.67 -25.19 3.17
CA LEU A 522 -9.63 -24.17 2.73
C LEU A 522 -8.92 -22.88 2.29
N LEU A 523 -7.94 -22.39 3.05
CA LEU A 523 -7.16 -21.21 2.68
C LEU A 523 -6.33 -21.43 1.41
N ALA A 524 -5.75 -22.62 1.22
CA ALA A 524 -4.99 -22.94 0.01
C ALA A 524 -5.88 -23.01 -1.24
N LEU A 525 -7.02 -23.70 -1.16
CA LEU A 525 -7.97 -23.83 -2.27
C LEU A 525 -8.53 -22.46 -2.70
N THR A 526 -8.85 -21.60 -1.74
CA THR A 526 -9.49 -20.29 -1.98
C THR A 526 -8.54 -19.23 -2.53
N THR A 527 -7.26 -19.31 -2.16
CA THR A 527 -6.20 -18.45 -2.72
C THR A 527 -5.80 -18.87 -4.14
N PHE A 528 -6.00 -20.14 -4.50
CA PHE A 528 -5.80 -20.65 -5.85
C PHE A 528 -7.00 -20.39 -6.79
N ALA A 529 -8.23 -20.51 -6.27
CA ALA A 529 -9.47 -20.33 -7.02
C ALA A 529 -9.55 -18.95 -7.68
N LYS A 530 -9.82 -18.90 -8.99
CA LYS A 530 -9.92 -17.66 -9.78
C LYS A 530 -11.15 -17.66 -10.66
N ARG A 531 -11.84 -16.52 -10.70
CA ARG A 531 -12.98 -16.31 -11.57
C ARG A 531 -12.54 -16.25 -13.04
N ASN A 532 -13.19 -17.02 -13.90
CA ASN A 532 -12.81 -17.08 -15.32
C ASN A 532 -12.98 -15.76 -16.08
N SER A 533 -13.98 -14.94 -15.72
CA SER A 533 -14.31 -13.71 -16.44
C SER A 533 -13.29 -12.59 -16.29
N ASP A 534 -12.67 -12.44 -15.12
CA ASP A 534 -11.79 -11.32 -14.79
C ASP A 534 -10.53 -11.72 -14.01
N LYS A 535 -10.26 -13.03 -13.93
CA LYS A 535 -9.09 -13.64 -13.28
C LYS A 535 -8.90 -13.26 -11.81
N ARG A 536 -9.93 -12.74 -11.14
CA ARG A 536 -9.90 -12.39 -9.73
C ARG A 536 -9.83 -13.64 -8.85
N VAL A 537 -8.95 -13.59 -7.86
CA VAL A 537 -8.85 -14.63 -6.83
C VAL A 537 -10.09 -14.59 -5.92
N LEU A 538 -10.62 -15.75 -5.53
CA LEU A 538 -11.82 -15.86 -4.70
C LEU A 538 -11.62 -15.24 -3.32
N LEU A 539 -10.51 -15.59 -2.65
CA LEU A 539 -10.13 -15.01 -1.37
C LEU A 539 -8.63 -14.61 -1.39
N PRO A 540 -8.29 -13.36 -1.71
CA PRO A 540 -6.92 -12.88 -1.59
C PRO A 540 -6.56 -12.73 -0.10
N THR A 541 -5.95 -13.75 0.46
CA THR A 541 -5.63 -13.85 1.89
C THR A 541 -4.28 -13.19 2.19
N ARG A 542 -4.23 -12.38 3.24
CA ARG A 542 -3.01 -11.86 3.85
C ARG A 542 -2.84 -12.45 5.24
N LEU A 543 -1.63 -12.87 5.54
CA LEU A 543 -1.24 -13.37 6.86
C LEU A 543 -0.38 -12.30 7.54
N HIS A 544 -0.85 -11.79 8.66
CA HIS A 544 -0.13 -10.81 9.47
C HIS A 544 0.61 -11.53 10.59
N LEU A 545 1.94 -11.50 10.49
CA LEU A 545 2.84 -12.07 11.49
C LEU A 545 3.58 -10.94 12.18
N LEU A 546 3.28 -10.76 13.47
CA LEU A 546 3.85 -9.69 14.28
C LEU A 546 4.96 -10.27 15.15
N PHE A 547 6.19 -9.89 14.83
CA PHE A 547 7.37 -10.25 15.57
C PHE A 547 7.97 -9.02 16.25
N ARG A 548 8.55 -9.21 17.43
CA ARG A 548 9.30 -8.16 18.11
C ARG A 548 10.63 -8.70 18.60
N GLY A 549 11.65 -7.85 18.50
CA GLY A 549 12.93 -8.11 19.16
C GLY A 549 12.76 -8.15 20.67
N LEU A 550 13.67 -8.84 21.35
CA LEU A 550 13.73 -8.82 22.80
C LEU A 550 14.61 -7.66 23.25
N PRO A 551 14.08 -6.71 24.04
CA PRO A 551 14.89 -5.61 24.55
C PRO A 551 15.92 -6.09 25.58
N GLY A 552 15.63 -7.17 26.30
CA GLY A 552 16.51 -7.82 27.27
C GLY A 552 15.78 -8.97 27.97
N LEU A 553 16.53 -9.75 28.75
CA LEU A 553 15.99 -10.76 29.67
C LEU A 553 16.30 -10.33 31.09
N PHE A 554 15.32 -10.44 31.97
CA PHE A 554 15.45 -10.08 33.38
C PHE A 554 15.01 -11.26 34.25
N ALA A 555 15.68 -11.46 35.37
CA ALA A 555 15.47 -12.63 36.21
C ALA A 555 15.22 -12.24 37.67
N CYS A 556 14.25 -12.91 38.29
CA CYS A 556 14.05 -12.85 39.73
C CYS A 556 15.23 -13.52 40.46
N CYS A 557 15.78 -12.86 41.48
CA CYS A 557 16.89 -13.41 42.27
C CYS A 557 16.52 -14.54 43.23
N ASN A 558 15.23 -14.82 43.43
CA ASN A 558 14.82 -15.93 44.29
C ASN A 558 14.80 -17.25 43.48
N PRO A 559 15.72 -18.20 43.74
CA PRO A 559 15.73 -19.50 43.05
C PRO A 559 14.47 -20.33 43.34
N ASN A 560 13.82 -20.11 44.48
CA ASN A 560 12.59 -20.79 44.91
C ASN A 560 11.33 -19.99 44.53
N CYS A 561 11.40 -19.15 43.49
CA CYS A 561 10.27 -18.32 43.08
C CYS A 561 9.08 -19.19 42.63
N CYS A 562 8.00 -19.18 43.40
CA CYS A 562 6.75 -19.89 43.10
C CYS A 562 6.00 -19.37 41.85
N LYS A 563 6.49 -18.29 41.22
CA LYS A 563 5.91 -17.72 39.99
C LYS A 563 6.65 -18.13 38.71
N ARG A 564 7.59 -19.08 38.78
CA ARG A 564 8.21 -19.67 37.57
C ARG A 564 7.12 -20.30 36.67
N ARG A 565 7.30 -20.21 35.36
CA ARG A 565 6.34 -20.75 34.37
C ARG A 565 6.25 -22.28 34.41
N GLY A 566 7.30 -22.95 34.87
CA GLY A 566 7.30 -24.40 35.11
C GLY A 566 6.68 -24.85 36.42
N GLY A 567 6.34 -23.93 37.32
CA GLY A 567 5.92 -24.26 38.68
C GLY A 567 6.94 -25.13 39.43
N ASP A 568 6.45 -25.93 40.36
CA ASP A 568 7.26 -26.83 41.22
C ASP A 568 7.77 -28.10 40.49
N THR A 569 7.39 -28.28 39.22
CA THR A 569 7.77 -29.46 38.42
C THR A 569 9.14 -29.34 37.74
N ASP A 570 9.75 -28.16 37.78
CA ASP A 570 11.06 -27.92 37.18
C ASP A 570 12.21 -28.25 38.15
N ALA A 571 13.34 -28.70 37.60
CA ALA A 571 14.58 -28.80 38.35
C ALA A 571 14.95 -27.47 39.04
N ALA A 572 15.69 -27.58 40.14
CA ALA A 572 16.30 -26.46 40.83
C ALA A 572 17.04 -25.56 39.81
N SER A 573 16.83 -24.25 39.94
CA SER A 573 17.38 -23.26 39.04
C SER A 573 18.09 -22.19 39.86
N LEU A 574 19.18 -21.63 39.31
CA LEU A 574 19.94 -20.56 39.96
C LEU A 574 19.12 -19.28 40.19
N LEU A 575 18.07 -19.06 39.40
CA LEU A 575 17.24 -17.87 39.43
C LEU A 575 15.76 -18.25 39.31
N GLY A 576 14.89 -17.31 39.63
CA GLY A 576 13.44 -17.45 39.55
C GLY A 576 12.86 -17.16 38.17
N ARG A 577 11.61 -16.66 38.14
CA ARG A 577 10.88 -16.30 36.92
C ARG A 577 11.67 -15.31 36.04
N LEU A 578 11.60 -15.51 34.72
CA LEU A 578 12.17 -14.60 33.72
C LEU A 578 11.14 -13.58 33.19
N TYR A 579 11.61 -12.42 32.76
CA TYR A 579 10.82 -11.32 32.23
C TYR A 579 11.50 -10.72 31.00
N THR A 580 10.73 -10.09 30.11
CA THR A 580 11.24 -9.35 28.94
C THR A 580 11.25 -7.84 29.14
N GLN A 581 10.70 -7.36 30.26
CA GLN A 581 10.69 -5.95 30.63
C GLN A 581 11.38 -5.78 31.98
N ALA A 582 12.07 -4.65 32.13
CA ALA A 582 12.67 -4.28 33.39
C ALA A 582 11.57 -4.03 34.44
N SER A 583 11.74 -4.63 35.61
CA SER A 583 10.93 -4.38 36.80
C SER A 583 11.84 -4.39 38.01
N TYR A 584 11.44 -3.73 39.10
CA TYR A 584 12.24 -3.67 40.32
C TYR A 584 12.03 -4.88 41.23
N THR A 585 10.87 -5.52 41.16
CA THR A 585 10.45 -6.60 42.07
C THR A 585 9.58 -7.62 41.33
N CYS A 586 9.76 -8.89 41.68
CA CYS A 586 8.96 -9.99 41.17
C CYS A 586 7.57 -10.05 41.82
N ASP A 587 6.58 -10.56 41.09
CA ASP A 587 5.20 -10.78 41.58
C ASP A 587 5.08 -12.01 42.51
N CYS A 588 6.20 -12.55 42.99
CA CYS A 588 6.18 -13.61 43.99
C CYS A 588 5.92 -13.02 45.38
N PRO A 589 5.41 -13.81 46.34
CA PRO A 589 5.17 -13.35 47.70
C PRO A 589 6.40 -12.73 48.37
N GLU A 590 7.61 -13.22 48.06
CA GLU A 590 8.85 -12.69 48.64
C GLU A 590 9.31 -11.35 48.01
N ARG A 591 8.63 -10.87 46.95
CA ARG A 591 8.96 -9.63 46.21
C ARG A 591 10.44 -9.48 45.88
N ALA A 592 11.09 -10.59 45.53
CA ALA A 592 12.52 -10.62 45.26
C ALA A 592 12.91 -9.66 44.13
N ARG A 593 14.13 -9.11 44.22
CA ARG A 593 14.68 -8.19 43.21
C ARG A 593 14.78 -8.87 41.85
N ILE A 594 14.55 -8.09 40.81
CA ILE A 594 14.75 -8.49 39.42
C ILE A 594 15.96 -7.72 38.90
N TYR A 595 16.87 -8.42 38.23
CA TYR A 595 18.00 -7.82 37.50
C TYR A 595 18.04 -8.32 36.06
N GLU A 596 18.74 -7.57 35.21
CA GLU A 596 19.04 -8.01 33.86
C GLU A 596 19.93 -9.26 33.88
N LEU A 597 19.56 -10.25 33.09
CA LEU A 597 20.29 -11.49 32.91
C LEU A 597 21.31 -11.32 31.79
N LEU A 598 22.58 -11.27 32.18
CA LEU A 598 23.72 -11.23 31.25
C LEU A 598 24.42 -12.59 31.23
N THR A 599 24.72 -13.09 30.02
CA THR A 599 25.44 -14.35 29.84
C THR A 599 26.81 -14.10 29.22
N HIS A 600 27.86 -14.73 29.74
CA HIS A 600 29.23 -14.59 29.23
C HIS A 600 29.70 -15.88 28.55
N ARG A 601 30.23 -15.77 27.32
CA ARG A 601 30.83 -16.90 26.59
C ARG A 601 32.34 -16.98 26.87
N GLY A 602 32.73 -17.55 28.01
CA GLY A 602 34.09 -18.09 28.25
C GLY A 602 35.10 -17.19 28.99
N THR A 603 35.67 -17.75 30.07
CA THR A 603 36.78 -17.22 30.90
C THR A 603 36.56 -15.88 31.60
N CYS A 604 35.79 -15.86 32.68
CA CYS A 604 36.10 -14.93 33.76
C CYS A 604 37.49 -15.32 34.29
N LYS A 605 38.55 -14.65 33.81
CA LYS A 605 39.76 -14.52 34.61
C LYS A 605 39.35 -13.71 35.83
N ILE A 606 38.96 -14.40 36.90
CA ILE A 606 38.97 -13.84 38.25
C ILE A 606 40.35 -13.18 38.37
N PRO A 607 40.46 -11.86 38.62
CA PRO A 607 41.76 -11.25 38.79
C PRO A 607 42.39 -11.92 40.01
N ARG A 608 43.49 -12.66 39.81
CA ARG A 608 44.32 -13.08 40.93
C ARG A 608 44.79 -11.81 41.64
N PRO A 609 44.76 -11.75 42.98
CA PRO A 609 45.23 -10.58 43.72
C PRO A 609 46.76 -10.55 43.67
N SER A 610 47.32 -9.98 42.60
CA SER A 610 48.75 -9.67 42.53
C SER A 610 49.03 -8.58 41.49
N ARG A 611 48.69 -7.34 41.86
CA ARG A 611 49.42 -6.09 41.54
C ARG A 611 48.58 -4.88 41.96
N PHE A 612 48.48 -4.69 43.27
CA PHE A 612 48.40 -3.33 43.83
C PHE A 612 49.84 -2.90 44.09
N LEU A 613 50.41 -2.12 43.17
CA LEU A 613 51.47 -1.19 43.52
C LEU A 613 50.89 0.21 43.28
N PRO A 614 51.01 1.13 44.25
CA PRO A 614 50.40 2.44 44.19
C PRO A 614 51.31 3.35 43.38
N ASP A 615 50.80 3.95 42.30
CA ASP A 615 51.50 5.07 41.68
C ASP A 615 50.98 6.39 42.27
N ARG A 616 51.96 7.12 42.79
CA ARG A 616 51.86 8.41 43.48
C ARG A 616 51.91 9.51 42.42
N ARG A 617 51.07 10.55 42.58
CA ARG A 617 51.25 11.93 42.06
C ARG A 617 51.25 12.01 40.52
N LEU A 618 50.44 12.83 39.85
CA LEU A 618 49.95 14.19 40.07
C LEU A 618 48.66 14.35 39.27
#